data_AF-A0A3M5JB79-F1
#
_entry.id   AF-A0A3M5JB79-F1
#
_cell.length_a   1.000
_cell.length_b   1.000
_cell.length_c   1.000
_cell.angle_alpha   90.00
_cell.angle_beta   90.00
_cell.angle_gamma   90.00
#
_symmetry.space_group_name_H-M   'P 1'
#
loop_
_entity.id
_entity.type
_entity.pdbx_description
1 polymer ?
#
loop_
_entity_poly.entity_id
_entity_poly.type
_entity_poly.pdbx_seq_one_letter_code
_entity_poly.pdbx_strand_id
1 'polypeptide(L)'
;MLGGSYVNSQAFSAEQLASEQARVDRAGDVYRCAQQIADTQAQLIKDVFPPLNRCLTGYDLAHLREEDGRFNLNSVLCGSEGSLGFIVEARLNVLPIPKHSILVNVRYAGFMDALRDAKALMAHKPLSIETVDSKVLMLAMQDIVWHGVAEYFPQDPATPTLGINLIEFSGDELDEVEQRVHAFVAHLQKDTSVVRLGHTLATGSAAVNRVYAMRKRSVGLLGNVKGEALKTRLCHRKTLPITFRSFVRCWTATACNTACLAMLMQACCTYDRFWT
;
A
#
# COMPACT_ATOMS: atom_id res chain seq x y z
N MET A 1 12.19 -8.83 -30.86
CA MET A 1 11.69 -7.49 -30.48
C MET A 1 11.87 -6.58 -31.68
N LEU A 2 10.80 -6.15 -32.33
CA LEU A 2 10.86 -5.26 -33.49
C LEU A 2 10.71 -3.82 -32.99
N GLY A 3 11.78 -3.02 -33.02
CA GLY A 3 11.68 -1.57 -32.82
C GLY A 3 12.93 -0.86 -32.29
N GLY A 4 13.51 -1.30 -31.16
CA GLY A 4 14.72 -0.68 -30.58
C GLY A 4 14.61 0.81 -30.19
N SER A 5 13.45 1.45 -30.38
CA SER A 5 13.24 2.87 -30.08
C SER A 5 13.36 3.13 -28.58
N TYR A 6 14.31 3.97 -28.21
CA TYR A 6 14.47 4.50 -26.86
C TYR A 6 13.56 5.71 -26.67
N VAL A 7 12.87 5.76 -25.52
CA VAL A 7 12.00 6.87 -25.13
C VAL A 7 12.39 7.33 -23.74
N ASN A 8 12.68 8.62 -23.61
CA ASN A 8 12.78 9.28 -22.31
C ASN A 8 11.45 10.00 -22.04
N SER A 9 10.62 9.42 -21.18
CA SER A 9 9.27 9.91 -20.91
C SER A 9 9.24 10.75 -19.64
N GLN A 10 8.57 11.91 -19.74
CA GLN A 10 8.32 12.83 -18.64
C GLN A 10 6.98 13.53 -18.87
N ALA A 11 6.57 14.39 -17.93
CA ALA A 11 5.44 15.27 -18.14
C ALA A 11 5.82 16.33 -19.19
N PHE A 12 5.18 16.27 -20.35
CA PHE A 12 5.45 17.14 -21.49
C PHE A 12 4.45 18.30 -21.59
N SER A 13 4.95 19.49 -21.95
CA SER A 13 4.10 20.57 -22.45
C SER A 13 3.46 20.20 -23.79
N ALA A 14 2.52 21.02 -24.28
CA ALA A 14 1.89 20.81 -25.58
C ALA A 14 2.91 20.79 -26.73
N GLU A 15 3.91 21.68 -26.69
CA GLU A 15 4.97 21.78 -27.68
C GLU A 15 5.89 20.56 -27.66
N GLN A 16 6.28 20.11 -26.46
CA GLN A 16 7.10 18.91 -26.28
C GLN A 16 6.37 17.66 -26.74
N LEU A 17 5.08 17.53 -26.42
CA LEU A 17 4.24 16.43 -26.89
C LEU A 17 4.15 16.43 -28.42
N ALA A 18 3.93 17.57 -29.05
CA ALA A 18 3.86 17.67 -30.51
C ALA A 18 5.16 17.21 -31.18
N SER A 19 6.32 17.50 -30.58
CA SER A 19 7.62 17.01 -31.04
C SER A 19 7.72 15.48 -30.96
N GLU A 20 7.30 14.87 -29.85
CA GLU A 20 7.28 13.41 -29.71
C GLU A 20 6.29 12.74 -30.68
N GLN A 21 5.16 13.39 -30.94
CA GLN A 21 4.15 12.91 -31.90
C GLN A 21 4.57 13.05 -33.36
N ALA A 22 5.52 13.93 -33.67
CA ALA A 22 6.06 14.07 -35.02
C ALA A 22 7.03 12.93 -35.40
N ARG A 23 7.45 12.12 -34.43
CA ARG A 23 8.34 10.97 -34.68
C ARG A 23 7.66 9.94 -35.59
N VAL A 24 8.43 9.41 -36.53
CA VAL A 24 8.00 8.40 -37.51
C VAL A 24 8.35 6.97 -37.05
N ASP A 25 8.57 6.79 -35.74
CA ASP A 25 8.90 5.51 -35.13
C ASP A 25 7.80 5.04 -34.16
N ARG A 26 8.04 3.88 -33.53
CA ARG A 26 7.08 3.27 -32.61
C ARG A 26 6.77 4.17 -31.41
N ALA A 27 7.72 5.00 -30.98
CA ALA A 27 7.50 5.95 -29.90
C ALA A 27 6.45 7.00 -30.30
N GLY A 28 6.57 7.57 -31.50
CA GLY A 28 5.57 8.48 -32.04
C GLY A 28 4.17 7.86 -32.12
N ASP A 29 4.07 6.60 -32.55
CA ASP A 29 2.79 5.87 -32.57
C ASP A 29 2.16 5.77 -31.17
N VAL A 30 2.97 5.50 -30.15
CA VAL A 30 2.51 5.38 -28.76
C VAL A 30 1.97 6.70 -28.25
N TYR A 31 2.68 7.81 -28.46
CA TYR A 31 2.20 9.14 -28.03
C TYR A 31 0.94 9.58 -28.76
N ARG A 32 0.83 9.29 -30.08
CA ARG A 32 -0.40 9.56 -30.85
C ARG A 32 -1.58 8.75 -30.31
N CYS A 33 -1.38 7.44 -30.10
CA CYS A 33 -2.41 6.55 -29.57
C CYS A 33 -2.87 6.97 -28.16
N ALA A 34 -1.92 7.23 -27.26
CA ALA A 34 -2.21 7.61 -25.88
C ALA A 34 -2.96 8.96 -25.80
N GLN A 35 -2.55 9.96 -26.60
CA GLN A 35 -3.28 11.22 -26.68
C GLN A 35 -4.69 11.02 -27.26
N GLN A 36 -4.83 10.24 -28.34
CA GLN A 36 -6.13 9.93 -28.92
C GLN A 36 -7.07 9.29 -27.90
N ILE A 37 -6.58 8.34 -27.09
CA ILE A 37 -7.37 7.75 -26.00
C ILE A 37 -7.77 8.81 -24.97
N ALA A 38 -6.81 9.60 -24.50
CA ALA A 38 -7.07 10.66 -23.52
C ALA A 38 -8.14 11.65 -23.99
N ASP A 39 -8.14 12.01 -25.28
CA ASP A 39 -9.03 13.03 -25.82
C ASP A 39 -10.39 12.46 -26.25
N THR A 40 -10.40 11.29 -26.90
CA THR A 40 -11.65 10.68 -27.41
C THR A 40 -12.43 9.91 -26.37
N GLN A 41 -11.77 9.40 -25.33
CA GLN A 41 -12.38 8.60 -24.25
C GLN A 41 -12.43 9.34 -22.92
N ALA A 42 -12.19 10.65 -22.88
CA ALA A 42 -12.12 11.44 -21.65
C ALA A 42 -13.33 11.22 -20.72
N GLN A 43 -14.54 11.22 -21.27
CA GLN A 43 -15.76 11.03 -20.50
C GLN A 43 -15.87 9.60 -19.93
N LEU A 44 -15.55 8.58 -20.75
CA LEU A 44 -15.56 7.18 -20.31
C LEU A 44 -14.53 6.94 -19.19
N ILE A 45 -13.33 7.51 -19.33
CA ILE A 45 -12.28 7.43 -18.31
C ILE A 45 -12.80 8.07 -17.01
N LYS A 46 -13.42 9.25 -17.07
CA LYS A 46 -14.00 9.92 -15.90
C LYS A 46 -15.12 9.10 -15.23
N ASP A 47 -15.93 8.40 -16.02
CA ASP A 47 -17.06 7.63 -15.49
C ASP A 47 -16.65 6.28 -14.89
N VAL A 48 -15.58 5.67 -15.41
CA VAL A 48 -15.11 4.34 -14.99
C VAL A 48 -14.06 4.43 -13.88
N PHE A 49 -13.14 5.39 -13.94
CA PHE A 49 -12.05 5.52 -12.97
C PHE A 49 -12.53 6.30 -11.75
N PRO A 50 -12.45 5.72 -10.53
CA PRO A 50 -12.72 6.47 -9.32
C PRO A 50 -11.69 7.60 -9.15
N PRO A 51 -12.07 8.72 -8.52
CA PRO A 51 -11.13 9.81 -8.21
C PRO A 51 -10.13 9.31 -7.17
N LEU A 52 -8.97 8.86 -7.65
CA LEU A 52 -7.85 8.41 -6.85
C LEU A 52 -6.67 9.30 -7.17
N ASN A 53 -5.92 9.68 -6.14
CA ASN A 53 -4.68 10.43 -6.31
C ASN A 53 -3.57 9.60 -6.99
N ARG A 54 -3.68 8.27 -6.97
CA ARG A 54 -2.81 7.31 -7.68
C ARG A 54 -3.58 6.02 -8.00
N CYS A 55 -3.48 5.52 -9.24
CA CYS A 55 -3.89 4.15 -9.53
C CYS A 55 -2.80 3.15 -9.09
N LEU A 56 -3.21 2.05 -8.46
CA LEU A 56 -2.31 1.05 -7.88
C LEU A 56 -2.10 -0.18 -8.79
N THR A 57 -2.91 -0.32 -9.84
CA THR A 57 -2.91 -1.49 -10.74
C THR A 57 -3.42 -1.11 -12.13
N GLY A 58 -2.82 -1.69 -13.17
CA GLY A 58 -3.23 -1.49 -14.56
C GLY A 58 -2.72 -0.18 -15.15
N TYR A 59 -3.31 0.22 -16.28
CA TYR A 59 -2.96 1.45 -16.99
C TYR A 59 -3.69 2.64 -16.40
N ASP A 60 -2.96 3.61 -15.86
CA ASP A 60 -3.54 4.80 -15.26
C ASP A 60 -3.94 5.83 -16.33
N LEU A 61 -5.02 5.53 -17.06
CA LEU A 61 -5.52 6.40 -18.14
C LEU A 61 -6.06 7.74 -17.61
N ALA A 62 -6.51 7.78 -16.36
CA ALA A 62 -7.03 8.99 -15.72
C ALA A 62 -5.96 10.08 -15.54
N HIS A 63 -4.69 9.69 -15.43
CA HIS A 63 -3.56 10.60 -15.19
C HIS A 63 -2.64 10.77 -16.42
N LEU A 64 -3.14 10.46 -17.62
CA LEU A 64 -2.45 10.82 -18.87
C LEU A 64 -2.29 12.33 -19.04
N ARG A 65 -3.18 13.11 -18.43
CA ARG A 65 -3.09 14.58 -18.34
C ARG A 65 -2.99 14.98 -16.87
N GLU A 66 -1.96 15.76 -16.55
CA GLU A 66 -1.79 16.34 -15.21
C GLU A 66 -2.75 17.51 -14.99
N GLU A 67 -2.92 17.93 -13.73
CA GLU A 67 -3.81 19.06 -13.38
C GLU A 67 -3.39 20.37 -14.05
N ASP A 68 -2.11 20.54 -14.36
CA ASP A 68 -1.55 21.69 -15.07
C ASP A 68 -1.65 21.58 -16.62
N GLY A 69 -2.28 20.52 -17.13
CA GLY A 69 -2.51 20.28 -18.55
C GLY A 69 -1.37 19.58 -19.27
N ARG A 70 -0.23 19.28 -18.61
CA ARG A 70 0.86 18.51 -19.22
C ARG A 70 0.44 17.08 -19.52
N PHE A 71 1.01 16.50 -20.56
CA PHE A 71 0.79 15.11 -20.93
C PHE A 71 1.86 14.21 -20.32
N ASN A 72 1.46 13.18 -19.59
CA ASN A 72 2.38 12.31 -18.87
C ASN A 72 2.13 10.83 -19.19
N LEU A 73 2.94 10.29 -20.11
CA LEU A 73 2.88 8.87 -20.49
C LEU A 73 3.35 7.94 -19.36
N ASN A 74 4.06 8.44 -18.34
CA ASN A 74 4.52 7.61 -17.23
C ASN A 74 3.36 7.00 -16.45
N SER A 75 2.19 7.65 -16.42
CA SER A 75 0.97 7.13 -15.79
C SER A 75 0.59 5.73 -16.30
N VAL A 76 0.67 5.48 -17.61
CA VAL A 76 0.32 4.18 -18.20
C VAL A 76 1.49 3.21 -18.25
N LEU A 77 2.72 3.71 -18.32
CA LEU A 77 3.93 2.87 -18.26
C LEU A 77 4.07 2.27 -16.86
N CYS A 78 3.84 3.06 -15.82
CA CYS A 78 3.78 2.64 -14.43
C CYS A 78 2.51 1.82 -14.16
N GLY A 79 2.63 0.50 -14.21
CA GLY A 79 1.49 -0.43 -14.06
C GLY A 79 1.23 -1.30 -15.29
N SER A 80 2.02 -1.11 -16.35
CA SER A 80 1.96 -1.94 -17.55
C SER A 80 2.48 -3.37 -17.38
N GLU A 81 3.22 -3.65 -16.30
CA GLU A 81 3.80 -4.98 -16.02
C GLU A 81 4.61 -5.56 -17.21
N GLY A 82 5.26 -4.70 -18.00
CA GLY A 82 6.09 -5.09 -19.14
C GLY A 82 5.35 -5.32 -20.46
N SER A 83 4.03 -5.16 -20.49
CA SER A 83 3.21 -5.33 -21.70
C SER A 83 3.38 -4.20 -22.73
N LEU A 84 3.71 -2.98 -22.28
CA LEU A 84 3.89 -1.80 -23.13
C LEU A 84 5.35 -1.50 -23.50
N GLY A 85 6.30 -2.09 -22.78
CA GLY A 85 7.73 -1.86 -22.99
C GLY A 85 8.58 -2.26 -21.79
N PHE A 86 9.89 -2.10 -21.94
CA PHE A 86 10.86 -2.35 -20.88
C PHE A 86 11.39 -1.03 -20.33
N ILE A 87 11.25 -0.84 -19.03
CA ILE A 87 11.86 0.29 -18.32
C ILE A 87 13.31 -0.09 -18.01
N VAL A 88 14.25 0.62 -18.63
CA VAL A 88 15.69 0.39 -18.44
C VAL A 88 16.29 1.33 -17.38
N GLU A 89 15.72 2.52 -17.23
CA GLU A 89 16.15 3.54 -16.28
C GLU A 89 14.92 4.23 -15.69
N ALA A 90 14.98 4.60 -14.41
CA ALA A 90 13.91 5.33 -13.74
C ALA A 90 14.51 6.36 -12.78
N ARG A 91 14.04 7.61 -12.87
CA ARG A 91 14.36 8.66 -11.90
C ARG A 91 13.28 8.68 -10.82
N LEU A 92 13.67 8.41 -9.58
CA LEU A 92 12.76 8.38 -8.44
C LEU A 92 12.96 9.61 -7.56
N ASN A 93 11.85 10.17 -7.06
CA ASN A 93 11.90 11.13 -5.97
C ASN A 93 11.99 10.36 -4.65
N VAL A 94 13.15 10.46 -3.99
CA VAL A 94 13.41 9.78 -2.72
C VAL A 94 13.33 10.77 -1.56
N LEU A 95 12.86 10.30 -0.41
CA LEU A 95 12.85 11.06 0.84
C LEU A 95 14.04 10.63 1.70
N PRO A 96 14.58 11.53 2.55
CA PRO A 96 15.57 11.14 3.56
C PRO A 96 14.99 10.09 4.51
N ILE A 97 15.86 9.23 5.05
CA ILE A 97 15.45 8.25 6.05
C ILE A 97 15.23 8.99 7.38
N PRO A 98 14.03 8.90 7.99
CA PRO A 98 13.77 9.52 9.29
C PRO A 98 14.71 9.01 10.38
N LYS A 99 15.14 9.89 11.29
CA LYS A 99 16.06 9.53 12.39
C LYS A 99 15.39 8.74 13.51
N HIS A 100 14.12 9.04 13.79
CA HIS A 100 13.36 8.44 14.88
C HIS A 100 12.08 7.81 14.35
N SER A 101 11.81 6.58 14.78
CA SER A 101 10.56 5.87 14.49
C SER A 101 10.03 5.23 15.79
N ILE A 102 8.72 5.33 15.98
CA ILE A 102 7.98 4.65 17.04
C ILE A 102 6.79 3.97 16.40
N LEU A 103 6.63 2.67 16.65
CA LEU A 103 5.48 1.90 16.20
C LEU A 103 4.54 1.63 17.37
N VAL A 104 3.26 1.94 17.18
CA VAL A 104 2.18 1.62 18.10
C VAL A 104 1.44 0.41 17.56
N ASN A 105 1.43 -0.68 18.32
CA ASN A 105 0.63 -1.86 18.01
C ASN A 105 -0.67 -1.81 18.81
N VAL A 106 -1.81 -1.76 18.15
CA VAL A 106 -3.15 -1.78 18.78
C VAL A 106 -3.80 -3.13 18.49
N ARG A 107 -4.34 -3.77 19.54
CA ARG A 107 -4.91 -5.12 19.47
C ARG A 107 -6.43 -5.09 19.56
N TYR A 108 -7.10 -5.98 18.83
CA TYR A 108 -8.55 -6.05 18.73
C TYR A 108 -9.05 -7.49 18.90
N ALA A 109 -10.26 -7.64 19.44
CA ALA A 109 -10.97 -8.93 19.49
C ALA A 109 -11.57 -9.32 18.13
N GLY A 110 -11.50 -8.46 17.12
CA GLY A 110 -12.04 -8.70 15.79
C GLY A 110 -11.29 -7.94 14.69
N PHE A 111 -11.09 -8.60 13.55
CA PHE A 111 -10.44 -7.98 12.39
C PHE A 111 -11.27 -6.82 11.80
N MET A 112 -12.60 -6.94 11.79
CA MET A 112 -13.48 -5.87 11.31
C MET A 112 -13.41 -4.62 12.19
N ASP A 113 -13.17 -4.79 13.49
CA ASP A 113 -13.00 -3.67 14.41
C ASP A 113 -11.68 -2.95 14.16
N ALA A 114 -10.60 -3.70 13.90
CA ALA A 114 -9.32 -3.14 13.47
C ALA A 114 -9.45 -2.31 12.18
N LEU A 115 -10.20 -2.80 11.19
CA LEU A 115 -10.44 -2.08 9.92
C LEU A 115 -11.28 -0.81 10.11
N ARG A 116 -12.32 -0.85 10.96
CA ARG A 116 -13.13 0.33 11.27
C ARG A 116 -12.29 1.39 11.97
N ASP A 117 -11.49 0.97 12.95
CA ASP A 117 -10.64 1.86 13.72
C ASP A 117 -9.56 2.51 12.87
N ALA A 118 -8.95 1.76 11.95
CA ALA A 118 -7.89 2.27 11.07
C ALA A 118 -8.27 3.59 10.37
N LYS A 119 -9.55 3.77 10.00
CA LYS A 119 -10.04 5.02 9.42
C LYS A 119 -9.98 6.20 10.39
N ALA A 120 -10.35 5.99 11.65
CA ALA A 120 -10.28 7.02 12.69
C ALA A 120 -8.82 7.33 13.04
N LEU A 121 -7.98 6.30 13.19
CA LEU A 121 -6.56 6.44 13.52
C LEU A 121 -5.78 7.21 12.44
N MET A 122 -6.16 7.09 11.16
CA MET A 122 -5.56 7.86 10.07
C MET A 122 -5.69 9.38 10.23
N ALA A 123 -6.70 9.87 10.98
CA ALA A 123 -6.85 11.30 11.25
C ALA A 123 -5.67 11.90 12.04
N HIS A 124 -4.91 11.05 12.74
CA HIS A 124 -3.70 11.44 13.49
C HIS A 124 -2.44 11.52 12.61
N LYS A 125 -2.57 11.35 11.29
CA LYS A 125 -1.49 11.45 10.30
C LYS A 125 -0.26 10.62 10.70
N PRO A 126 -0.40 9.30 10.93
CA PRO A 126 0.76 8.43 11.07
C PRO A 126 1.54 8.37 9.74
N LEU A 127 2.79 7.93 9.79
CA LEU A 127 3.58 7.62 8.58
C LEU A 127 2.92 6.46 7.81
N SER A 128 2.54 5.41 8.54
CA SER A 128 1.89 4.24 7.98
C SER A 128 0.91 3.63 8.99
N ILE A 129 -0.11 2.95 8.48
CA ILE A 129 -0.98 2.06 9.25
C ILE A 129 -1.14 0.75 8.48
N GLU A 130 -0.92 -0.36 9.16
CA GLU A 130 -1.15 -1.68 8.59
C GLU A 130 -2.07 -2.50 9.48
N THR A 131 -3.20 -2.94 8.93
CA THR A 131 -4.09 -3.90 9.60
C THR A 131 -3.68 -5.33 9.25
N VAL A 132 -3.42 -6.15 10.27
CA VAL A 132 -3.03 -7.56 10.12
C VAL A 132 -4.09 -8.45 10.78
N ASP A 133 -4.45 -9.54 10.10
CA ASP A 133 -5.45 -10.49 10.58
C ASP A 133 -4.88 -11.52 11.56
N SER A 134 -5.78 -12.25 12.21
CA SER A 134 -5.42 -13.32 13.15
C SER A 134 -4.61 -14.45 12.52
N LYS A 135 -4.83 -14.76 11.24
CA LYS A 135 -4.14 -15.87 10.56
C LYS A 135 -2.66 -15.58 10.40
N VAL A 136 -2.33 -14.38 9.91
CA VAL A 136 -0.94 -13.92 9.77
C VAL A 136 -0.27 -13.86 11.14
N LEU A 137 -0.98 -13.37 12.16
CA LEU A 137 -0.45 -13.33 13.53
C LEU A 137 -0.20 -14.73 14.12
N MET A 138 -1.14 -15.67 13.94
CA MET A 138 -0.99 -17.05 14.40
C MET A 138 0.17 -17.77 13.71
N LEU A 139 0.38 -17.53 12.41
CA LEU A 139 1.54 -18.07 11.70
C LEU A 139 2.85 -17.49 12.22
N ALA A 140 2.86 -16.20 12.56
CA ALA A 140 4.00 -15.56 13.18
C ALA A 140 4.37 -16.22 14.51
N MET A 141 3.36 -16.52 15.33
CA MET A 141 3.52 -17.12 16.67
C MET A 141 4.17 -18.50 16.65
N GLN A 142 4.07 -19.22 15.54
CA GLN A 142 4.67 -20.54 15.37
C GLN A 142 6.12 -20.47 14.84
N ASP A 143 6.58 -19.29 14.42
CA ASP A 143 7.91 -19.09 13.86
C ASP A 143 8.92 -18.67 14.94
N ILE A 144 10.20 -19.00 14.72
CA ILE A 144 11.30 -18.66 15.62
C ILE A 144 11.41 -17.14 15.89
N VAL A 145 11.04 -16.31 14.91
CA VAL A 145 11.08 -14.84 15.02
C VAL A 145 10.14 -14.31 16.11
N TRP A 146 9.10 -15.06 16.49
CA TRP A 146 8.15 -14.65 17.52
C TRP A 146 8.80 -14.26 18.85
N HIS A 147 9.82 -15.01 19.28
CA HIS A 147 10.49 -14.77 20.57
C HIS A 147 11.10 -13.37 20.67
N GLY A 148 11.51 -12.77 19.55
CA GLY A 148 12.10 -11.43 19.52
C GLY A 148 11.09 -10.27 19.47
N VAL A 149 9.79 -10.58 19.36
CA VAL A 149 8.71 -9.58 19.24
C VAL A 149 7.51 -9.85 20.15
N ALA A 150 7.46 -10.99 20.84
CA ALA A 150 6.33 -11.40 21.67
C ALA A 150 5.96 -10.35 22.74
N GLU A 151 6.92 -9.57 23.23
CA GLU A 151 6.70 -8.45 24.16
C GLU A 151 5.69 -7.41 23.62
N TYR A 152 5.63 -7.22 22.30
CA TYR A 152 4.69 -6.28 21.67
C TYR A 152 3.29 -6.89 21.49
N PHE A 153 3.12 -8.20 21.69
CA PHE A 153 1.87 -8.92 21.51
C PHE A 153 1.46 -9.68 22.77
N PRO A 154 1.12 -8.97 23.88
CA PRO A 154 0.67 -9.64 25.09
C PRO A 154 -0.56 -10.49 24.79
N GLN A 155 -0.59 -11.70 25.35
CA GLN A 155 -1.69 -12.63 25.17
C GLN A 155 -2.62 -12.59 26.38
N ASP A 156 -3.93 -12.64 26.11
CA ASP A 156 -4.97 -12.83 27.10
C ASP A 156 -5.72 -14.13 26.75
N PRO A 157 -5.63 -15.19 27.58
CA PRO A 157 -6.36 -16.44 27.36
C PRO A 157 -7.89 -16.27 27.32
N ALA A 158 -8.44 -15.25 27.99
CA ALA A 158 -9.88 -14.98 27.99
C ALA A 158 -10.34 -14.27 26.71
N THR A 159 -9.49 -13.42 26.13
CA THR A 159 -9.83 -12.63 24.94
C THR A 159 -8.71 -12.69 23.90
N PRO A 160 -8.79 -13.61 22.91
CA PRO A 160 -7.76 -13.73 21.90
C PRO A 160 -7.69 -12.49 21.00
N THR A 161 -6.48 -12.10 20.63
CA THR A 161 -6.26 -11.03 19.64
C THR A 161 -6.55 -11.57 18.24
N LEU A 162 -7.62 -11.09 17.61
CA LEU A 162 -8.04 -11.53 16.27
C LEU A 162 -7.73 -10.52 15.15
N GLY A 163 -7.18 -9.37 15.52
CA GLY A 163 -6.68 -8.37 14.58
C GLY A 163 -5.76 -7.39 15.28
N ILE A 164 -4.83 -6.81 14.52
CA ILE A 164 -3.93 -5.77 15.00
C ILE A 164 -3.83 -4.63 13.99
N ASN A 165 -3.60 -3.43 14.47
CA ASN A 165 -3.13 -2.31 13.67
C ASN A 165 -1.71 -1.97 14.11
N LEU A 166 -0.77 -1.96 13.15
CA LEU A 166 0.60 -1.49 13.32
C LEU A 166 0.67 -0.07 12.78
N ILE A 167 0.85 0.92 13.66
CA ILE A 167 0.85 2.35 13.30
C ILE A 167 2.25 2.91 13.53
N GLU A 168 2.91 3.39 12.48
CA GLU A 168 4.24 3.98 12.60
C GLU A 168 4.17 5.51 12.62
N PHE A 169 4.88 6.12 13.57
CA PHE A 169 5.20 7.54 13.60
C PHE A 169 6.70 7.70 13.43
N SER A 170 7.11 8.55 12.50
CA SER A 170 8.52 8.87 12.29
C SER A 170 8.75 10.37 12.10
N GLY A 171 9.99 10.78 12.28
CA GLY A 171 10.44 12.17 12.16
C GLY A 171 11.94 12.31 12.45
N ASP A 172 12.45 13.52 12.27
CA ASP A 172 13.86 13.85 12.50
C ASP A 172 14.15 14.32 13.93
N GLU A 173 13.13 14.82 14.63
CA GLU A 173 13.21 15.28 16.02
C GLU A 173 12.46 14.31 16.94
N LEU A 174 13.15 13.74 17.93
CA LEU A 174 12.59 12.73 18.82
C LEU A 174 11.38 13.27 19.60
N ASP A 175 11.49 14.46 20.17
CA ASP A 175 10.45 15.08 20.99
C ASP A 175 9.14 15.27 20.21
N GLU A 176 9.21 15.65 18.93
CA GLU A 176 8.03 15.78 18.08
C GLU A 176 7.35 14.44 17.82
N VAL A 177 8.14 13.38 17.58
CA VAL A 177 7.62 12.03 17.38
C VAL A 177 6.96 11.52 18.67
N GLU A 178 7.60 11.70 19.81
CA GLU A 178 7.07 11.31 21.11
C GLU A 178 5.79 12.06 21.47
N GLN A 179 5.72 13.38 21.21
CA GLN A 179 4.50 14.17 21.42
C GLN A 179 3.34 13.67 20.56
N ARG A 180 3.59 13.35 19.27
CA ARG A 180 2.58 12.78 18.38
C ARG A 180 2.09 11.43 18.87
N VAL A 181 3.00 10.55 19.30
CA VAL A 181 2.65 9.24 19.86
C VAL A 181 1.88 9.40 21.17
N HIS A 182 2.27 10.32 22.05
CA HIS A 182 1.57 10.59 23.30
C HIS A 182 0.13 11.06 23.06
N ALA A 183 -0.06 12.01 22.14
CA ALA A 183 -1.38 12.47 21.73
C ALA A 183 -2.22 11.33 21.12
N PHE A 184 -1.60 10.47 20.32
CA PHE A 184 -2.24 9.29 19.74
C PHE A 184 -2.68 8.28 20.81
N VAL A 185 -1.81 7.94 21.76
CA VAL A 185 -2.12 7.03 22.88
C VAL A 185 -3.23 7.62 23.76
N ALA A 186 -3.19 8.92 24.03
CA ALA A 186 -4.26 9.60 24.77
C ALA A 186 -5.61 9.53 24.04
N HIS A 187 -5.61 9.58 22.70
CA HIS A 187 -6.82 9.34 21.90
C HIS A 187 -7.32 7.90 22.06
N LEU A 188 -6.44 6.90 21.98
CA LEU A 188 -6.82 5.48 22.15
C LEU A 188 -7.51 5.20 23.50
N GLN A 189 -7.13 5.94 24.55
CA GLN A 189 -7.72 5.82 25.89
C GLN A 189 -9.08 6.51 26.02
N LYS A 190 -9.30 7.60 25.28
CA LYS A 190 -10.53 8.40 25.35
C LYS A 190 -11.61 7.92 24.39
N ASP A 191 -11.22 7.43 23.23
CA ASP A 191 -12.16 6.98 22.22
C ASP A 191 -12.71 5.60 22.56
N THR A 192 -14.01 5.54 22.83
CA THR A 192 -14.74 4.29 23.12
C THR A 192 -15.56 3.81 21.92
N SER A 193 -15.37 4.40 20.73
CA SER A 193 -16.13 4.01 19.52
C SER A 193 -15.82 2.59 19.05
N VAL A 194 -14.62 2.08 19.36
CA VAL A 194 -14.18 0.73 19.05
C VAL A 194 -13.56 0.10 20.31
N VAL A 195 -13.90 -1.17 20.56
CA VAL A 195 -13.31 -1.94 21.68
C VAL A 195 -11.90 -2.38 21.30
N ARG A 196 -10.90 -1.83 22.01
CA ARG A 196 -9.49 -2.17 21.86
C ARG A 196 -9.05 -3.02 23.06
N LEU A 197 -8.27 -4.07 22.81
CA LEU A 197 -7.68 -4.91 23.86
C LEU A 197 -6.47 -4.25 24.54
N GLY A 198 -6.01 -3.14 23.98
CA GLY A 198 -4.88 -2.36 24.46
C GLY A 198 -3.84 -2.14 23.38
N HIS A 199 -2.73 -1.50 23.76
CA HIS A 199 -1.66 -1.15 22.86
C HIS A 199 -0.28 -1.40 23.47
N THR A 200 0.73 -1.51 22.62
CA THR A 200 2.15 -1.59 22.98
C THR A 200 2.96 -0.68 22.07
N LEU A 201 4.16 -0.30 22.53
CA LEU A 201 5.06 0.60 21.81
C LEU A 201 6.37 -0.12 21.47
N ALA A 202 6.80 -0.02 20.22
CA ALA A 202 8.13 -0.39 19.76
C ALA A 202 8.89 0.89 19.39
N THR A 203 9.76 1.34 20.28
CA THR A 203 10.51 2.60 20.14
C THR A 203 11.87 2.34 19.50
N GLY A 204 12.21 3.15 18.49
CA GLY A 204 13.47 3.08 17.77
C GLY A 204 13.43 2.13 16.58
N SER A 205 14.23 2.46 15.55
CA SER A 205 14.26 1.75 14.27
C SER A 205 14.52 0.25 14.43
N ALA A 206 15.38 -0.15 15.37
CA ALA A 206 15.65 -1.57 15.65
C ALA A 206 14.40 -2.34 16.12
N ALA A 207 13.59 -1.77 17.03
CA ALA A 207 12.37 -2.41 17.52
C ALA A 207 11.29 -2.46 16.44
N VAL A 208 11.08 -1.34 15.74
CA VAL A 208 10.15 -1.22 14.59
C VAL A 208 10.48 -2.26 13.51
N ASN A 209 11.76 -2.40 13.16
CA ASN A 209 12.22 -3.37 12.16
C ASN A 209 11.99 -4.82 12.60
N ARG A 210 12.11 -5.16 13.89
CA ARG A 210 11.78 -6.51 14.38
C ARG A 210 10.31 -6.85 14.16
N VAL A 211 9.42 -5.91 14.48
CA VAL A 211 7.96 -6.07 14.27
C VAL A 211 7.64 -6.25 12.78
N TYR A 212 8.20 -5.42 11.90
CA TYR A 212 7.98 -5.56 10.46
C TYR A 212 8.63 -6.81 9.86
N ALA A 213 9.78 -7.25 10.38
CA ALA A 213 10.43 -8.49 9.95
C ALA A 213 9.55 -9.71 10.25
N MET A 214 8.94 -9.75 11.45
CA MET A 214 7.93 -10.75 11.78
C MET A 214 6.78 -10.71 10.77
N ARG A 215 6.18 -9.52 10.55
CA ARG A 215 5.06 -9.36 9.61
C ARG A 215 5.40 -9.85 8.21
N LYS A 216 6.57 -9.47 7.68
CA LYS A 216 7.03 -9.83 6.33
C LYS A 216 7.18 -11.34 6.18
N ARG A 217 7.71 -12.00 7.21
CA ARG A 217 7.92 -13.45 7.24
C ARG A 217 6.60 -14.22 7.26
N SER A 218 5.63 -13.77 8.06
CA SER A 218 4.32 -14.41 8.19
C SER A 218 3.54 -14.48 6.87
N VAL A 219 3.67 -13.46 6.01
CA VAL A 219 3.09 -13.49 4.66
C VAL A 219 3.73 -14.59 3.80
N GLY A 220 5.05 -14.80 3.92
CA GLY A 220 5.75 -15.90 3.25
C GLY A 220 5.30 -17.28 3.75
N LEU A 221 4.95 -17.40 5.04
CA LEU A 221 4.48 -18.65 5.65
C LEU A 221 3.08 -19.07 5.21
N LEU A 222 2.22 -18.13 4.80
CA LEU A 222 0.97 -18.46 4.08
C LEU A 222 1.24 -19.30 2.82
N GLY A 223 2.46 -19.18 2.28
CA GLY A 223 3.04 -20.02 1.23
C GLY A 223 2.96 -21.53 1.51
N ASN A 224 3.20 -21.91 2.77
CA ASN A 224 3.64 -23.26 3.16
C ASN A 224 2.66 -24.01 4.07
N VAL A 225 1.48 -23.43 4.35
CA VAL A 225 0.45 -24.08 5.16
C VAL A 225 -0.07 -25.32 4.42
N LYS A 226 0.06 -26.51 5.03
CA LYS A 226 -0.41 -27.79 4.46
C LYS A 226 -1.93 -27.92 4.62
N GLY A 227 -2.64 -28.00 3.50
CA GLY A 227 -4.09 -28.27 3.41
C GLY A 227 -4.63 -27.81 2.06
N GLU A 228 -5.35 -28.70 1.35
CA GLU A 228 -5.87 -28.63 -0.03
C GLU A 228 -5.14 -27.68 -0.99
N ALA A 229 -4.57 -28.26 -2.06
CA ALA A 229 -3.92 -27.53 -3.14
C ALA A 229 -4.84 -26.44 -3.74
N LEU A 230 -4.73 -25.22 -3.20
CA LEU A 230 -5.34 -24.02 -3.76
C LEU A 230 -4.69 -23.80 -5.13
N LYS A 231 -5.41 -24.23 -6.17
CA LYS A 231 -5.12 -23.89 -7.57
C LYS A 231 -5.04 -22.37 -7.67
N THR A 232 -3.83 -21.89 -7.98
CA THR A 232 -3.51 -20.48 -8.29
C THR A 232 -3.83 -19.50 -7.15
N ARG A 233 -2.77 -19.03 -6.45
CA ARG A 233 -2.89 -17.98 -5.43
C ARG A 233 -3.21 -16.64 -6.11
N LEU A 234 -4.47 -16.24 -6.12
CA LEU A 234 -4.83 -14.86 -6.46
C LEU A 234 -4.75 -13.98 -5.21
N CYS A 235 -3.62 -13.28 -5.04
CA CYS A 235 -3.58 -12.10 -4.18
C CYS A 235 -4.30 -10.96 -4.93
N HIS A 236 -5.55 -10.67 -4.55
CA HIS A 236 -6.26 -9.52 -5.11
C HIS A 236 -5.83 -8.26 -4.36
N ARG A 237 -5.05 -7.40 -5.02
CA ARG A 237 -4.84 -6.03 -4.56
C ARG A 237 -6.08 -5.23 -4.95
N LYS A 238 -7.00 -5.00 -4.01
CA LYS A 238 -8.19 -4.17 -4.24
C LYS A 238 -8.02 -2.82 -3.56
N THR A 239 -7.97 -1.76 -4.36
CA THR A 239 -8.17 -0.40 -3.88
C THR A 239 -9.66 -0.13 -3.88
N LEU A 240 -10.26 0.06 -2.71
CA LEU A 240 -11.70 0.34 -2.58
C LEU A 240 -11.89 1.77 -2.09
N PRO A 241 -12.75 2.60 -2.73
CA PRO A 241 -13.19 3.84 -2.13
C PRO A 241 -13.90 3.54 -0.80
N ILE A 242 -13.62 4.34 0.23
CA ILE A 242 -14.00 4.10 1.65
C ILE A 242 -15.50 4.40 1.90
N THR A 243 -16.38 3.91 1.04
CA THR A 243 -17.84 3.98 1.20
C THR A 243 -18.40 2.59 1.52
N PHE A 244 -18.92 2.44 2.74
CA PHE A 244 -19.44 1.21 3.35
C PHE A 244 -20.40 0.38 2.48
N ARG A 245 -21.15 1.04 1.58
CA ARG A 245 -22.16 0.41 0.71
C ARG A 245 -21.58 -0.42 -0.45
N SER A 246 -20.37 -0.09 -0.90
CA SER A 246 -19.65 -0.80 -1.98
C SER A 246 -19.03 -2.11 -1.49
N PHE A 247 -18.68 -2.16 -0.20
CA PHE A 247 -18.04 -3.29 0.46
C PHE A 247 -18.96 -4.52 0.53
N VAL A 248 -20.22 -4.35 0.95
CA VAL A 248 -21.17 -5.46 1.15
C VAL A 248 -21.66 -6.06 -0.18
N ARG A 249 -21.92 -5.23 -1.20
CA ARG A 249 -22.40 -5.71 -2.51
C ARG A 249 -21.36 -6.51 -3.29
N CYS A 250 -20.07 -6.16 -3.19
CA CYS A 250 -18.99 -6.94 -3.80
C CYS A 250 -18.76 -8.29 -3.08
N TRP A 251 -19.05 -8.34 -1.77
CA TRP A 251 -18.86 -9.54 -0.94
C TRP A 251 -19.94 -10.61 -1.17
N THR A 252 -21.21 -10.21 -1.37
CA THR A 252 -22.31 -11.18 -1.60
C THR A 252 -22.31 -11.81 -3.00
N ALA A 253 -21.63 -11.23 -3.99
CA ALA A 253 -21.57 -11.76 -5.35
C ALA A 253 -20.42 -12.75 -5.59
N THR A 254 -19.49 -12.89 -4.63
CA THR A 254 -18.33 -13.79 -4.78
C THR A 254 -18.14 -14.54 -3.48
N ALA A 255 -18.61 -15.79 -3.43
CA ALA A 255 -18.34 -16.71 -2.33
C ALA A 255 -16.81 -16.89 -2.21
N CYS A 256 -16.16 -16.16 -1.31
CA CYS A 256 -14.72 -16.24 -1.11
C CYS A 256 -14.39 -16.18 0.39
N ASN A 257 -13.93 -17.32 0.91
CA ASN A 257 -13.55 -17.53 2.30
C ASN A 257 -12.36 -16.64 2.71
N THR A 258 -12.61 -15.72 3.65
CA THR A 258 -11.78 -15.31 4.82
C THR A 258 -10.25 -15.14 4.72
N ALA A 259 -9.60 -14.99 3.56
CA ALA A 259 -8.13 -14.86 3.50
C ALA A 259 -7.59 -13.68 2.69
N CYS A 260 -8.43 -12.72 2.27
CA CYS A 260 -8.02 -11.66 1.35
C CYS A 260 -8.35 -10.27 1.91
N LEU A 261 -7.49 -9.69 2.74
CA LEU A 261 -7.41 -8.23 2.90
C LEU A 261 -6.11 -7.81 3.61
N ALA A 262 -4.96 -7.88 2.93
CA ALA A 262 -3.72 -7.32 3.46
C ALA A 262 -2.84 -6.77 2.32
N MET A 263 -3.13 -5.54 1.88
CA MET A 263 -2.13 -4.65 1.27
C MET A 263 -2.78 -3.31 0.91
N LEU A 264 -2.52 -2.28 1.70
CA LEU A 264 -2.60 -0.89 1.26
C LEU A 264 -1.55 -0.08 2.02
N MET A 265 -0.73 0.64 1.23
CA MET A 265 0.26 1.66 1.60
C MET A 265 1.49 1.24 2.43
N GLN A 266 2.37 0.45 1.81
CA GLN A 266 3.81 0.54 2.07
C GLN A 266 4.55 0.50 0.73
N ALA A 267 4.71 1.67 0.12
CA ALA A 267 5.50 1.88 -1.08
C ALA A 267 6.55 2.98 -0.80
N CYS A 268 7.41 2.70 0.16
CA CYS A 268 8.78 3.19 0.34
C CYS A 268 9.32 2.49 1.61
N CYS A 269 10.63 2.30 1.71
CA CYS A 269 11.32 1.60 2.81
C CYS A 269 11.34 0.05 2.75
N THR A 270 11.94 -0.52 1.71
CA THR A 270 12.94 -1.60 1.89
C THR A 270 13.88 -1.60 0.69
N TYR A 271 15.05 -0.98 0.83
CA TYR A 271 16.19 -1.20 -0.06
C TYR A 271 17.42 -1.33 0.83
N ASP A 272 17.76 -2.58 1.15
CA ASP A 272 19.10 -2.96 1.52
C ASP A 272 19.22 -4.47 1.25
N ARG A 273 20.26 -4.85 0.53
CA ARG A 273 20.55 -6.20 -0.01
C ARG A 273 19.81 -6.56 -1.30
N PHE A 274 20.27 -6.03 -2.44
CA PHE A 274 20.37 -6.77 -3.72
C PHE A 274 21.13 -5.88 -4.74
N TRP A 275 22.34 -5.45 -4.39
CA TRP A 275 23.32 -4.91 -5.34
C TRP A 275 24.72 -5.22 -4.84
N THR A 276 25.25 -6.36 -5.30
CA THR A 276 26.68 -6.62 -5.53
C THR A 276 26.76 -7.28 -6.89
#